data_AF-A0A7G4RES9-F1
#
_entry.id   AF-A0A7G4RES9-F1
#
_cell.length_a   1.000
_cell.length_b   1.000
_cell.length_c   1.000
_cell.angle_alpha   90.00
_cell.angle_beta   90.00
_cell.angle_gamma   90.00
#
_symmetry.space_group_name_H-M   'P 1'
#
loop_
_entity.id
_entity.type
_entity.pdbx_description
1 polymer ?
#
loop_
_entity_poly.entity_id
_entity_poly.type
_entity_poly.pdbx_seq_one_letter_code
_entity_poly.pdbx_strand_id
1 'polypeptide(L)'
;MSLYLAIGHIVGACIVLFLFESGILWLAAYQMKKNEKLALLEISSSLGIDIAELYKEELSPGLAPKITAFFLDRFSNDLFRNRISDLCGSILTIWQVLGFLINIALFIYVVWLTFTENISYARYAWLIIPISVFFWIISFVFSILCWLITGRYPGQAKQVRKLVENQ
;
A
#
# COMPACT_ATOMS: atom_id res chain seq x y z
N MET A 1 1.23 -5.61 -38.94
CA MET A 1 2.12 -5.07 -37.88
C MET A 1 3.45 -5.80 -37.96
N SER A 2 4.58 -5.11 -37.80
CA SER A 2 5.90 -5.75 -37.80
C SER A 2 6.23 -6.35 -36.41
N LEU A 3 7.13 -7.32 -36.39
CA LEU A 3 7.62 -7.94 -35.14
C LEU A 3 8.20 -6.90 -34.17
N TYR A 4 8.96 -5.93 -34.68
CA TYR A 4 9.53 -4.85 -33.86
C TYR A 4 8.44 -4.00 -33.19
N LEU A 5 7.35 -3.71 -33.90
CA LEU A 5 6.23 -2.95 -33.33
C LEU A 5 5.50 -3.77 -32.26
N ALA A 6 5.35 -5.09 -32.45
CA ALA A 6 4.77 -5.99 -31.46
C ALA A 6 5.60 -6.05 -30.16
N ILE A 7 6.92 -6.21 -30.29
CA ILE A 7 7.85 -6.15 -29.16
C ILE A 7 7.74 -4.79 -28.47
N GLY A 8 7.67 -3.70 -29.24
CA GLY A 8 7.47 -2.35 -28.73
C GLY A 8 6.20 -2.20 -27.88
N HIS A 9 5.07 -2.79 -28.28
CA HIS A 9 3.85 -2.75 -27.48
C HIS A 9 3.97 -3.53 -26.17
N ILE A 10 4.56 -4.74 -26.19
CA ILE A 10 4.71 -5.59 -25.00
C ILE A 10 5.68 -4.94 -24.02
N VAL A 11 6.89 -4.61 -24.48
CA VAL A 11 7.93 -3.99 -23.64
C VAL A 11 7.48 -2.60 -23.18
N GLY A 12 6.87 -1.82 -24.06
CA GLY A 12 6.34 -0.49 -23.73
C GLY A 12 5.29 -0.55 -22.63
N ALA A 13 4.33 -1.48 -22.69
CA ALA A 13 3.34 -1.67 -21.64
C ALA A 13 3.98 -2.03 -20.30
N CYS A 14 5.00 -2.92 -20.29
CA CYS A 14 5.73 -3.27 -19.08
C CYS A 14 6.48 -2.08 -18.47
N ILE A 15 7.15 -1.27 -19.30
CA ILE A 15 7.86 -0.06 -18.85
C ILE A 15 6.88 0.93 -18.22
N VAL A 16 5.75 1.19 -18.89
CA VAL A 16 4.76 2.15 -18.37
C VAL A 16 4.12 1.63 -17.08
N LEU A 17 3.82 0.34 -16.98
CA LEU A 17 3.35 -0.26 -15.72
C LEU A 17 4.39 -0.08 -14.62
N PHE A 18 5.65 -0.39 -14.89
CA PHE A 18 6.72 -0.23 -13.90
C PHE A 18 6.85 1.22 -13.41
N LEU A 19 6.78 2.20 -14.31
CA LEU A 19 6.80 3.62 -13.96
C LEU A 19 5.57 4.01 -13.12
N PHE A 20 4.40 3.49 -13.46
CA PHE A 20 3.16 3.72 -12.72
C PHE A 20 3.26 3.19 -11.29
N GLU A 21 3.65 1.92 -11.10
CA GLU A 21 3.81 1.30 -9.77
C GLU A 21 4.90 2.01 -8.96
N SER A 22 6.01 2.39 -9.59
CA SER A 22 7.09 3.17 -8.94
C SER A 22 6.58 4.54 -8.47
N GLY A 23 5.74 5.19 -9.28
CA GLY A 23 5.07 6.44 -8.92
C GLY A 23 4.15 6.29 -7.71
N ILE A 24 3.37 5.20 -7.65
CA ILE A 24 2.52 4.89 -6.50
C ILE A 24 3.36 4.69 -5.23
N LEU A 25 4.45 3.94 -5.32
CA LEU A 25 5.36 3.73 -4.18
C LEU A 25 5.96 5.04 -3.69
N TRP A 26 6.36 5.93 -4.61
CA TRP A 26 6.90 7.23 -4.25
C TRP A 26 5.86 8.13 -3.56
N LEU A 27 4.60 8.13 -4.05
CA LEU A 27 3.49 8.82 -3.40
C LEU A 27 3.22 8.28 -2.00
N ALA A 28 3.24 6.95 -1.82
CA ALA A 28 3.09 6.31 -0.52
C ALA A 28 4.22 6.72 0.45
N ALA A 29 5.48 6.69 0.01
CA ALA A 29 6.62 7.11 0.81
C ALA A 29 6.54 8.59 1.21
N TYR A 30 6.14 9.46 0.28
CA TYR A 30 5.91 10.87 0.56
C TYR A 30 4.81 11.08 1.61
N GLN A 31 3.71 10.36 1.50
CA GLN A 31 2.61 10.44 2.46
C GLN A 31 3.00 9.90 3.84
N MET A 32 3.78 8.81 3.91
CA MET A 32 4.32 8.30 5.17
C MET A 32 5.17 9.34 5.90
N LYS A 33 6.09 9.99 5.18
CA LYS A 33 6.93 11.06 5.74
C LYS A 33 6.11 12.25 6.26
N LYS A 34 5.00 12.59 5.60
CA LYS A 34 4.09 13.65 6.06
C LYS A 34 3.33 13.22 7.32
N ASN A 35 2.89 11.97 7.38
CA ASN A 35 2.10 11.43 8.49
C ASN A 35 2.92 11.16 9.75
N GLU A 36 4.22 10.91 9.61
CA GLU A 36 5.15 10.72 10.74
C GLU A 36 5.11 11.88 11.73
N LYS A 37 5.15 13.12 11.23
CA LYS A 37 5.07 14.32 12.09
C LYS A 37 3.77 14.39 12.88
N LEU A 38 2.65 14.03 12.26
CA LEU A 38 1.34 14.01 12.92
C LEU A 38 1.28 12.90 13.99
N ALA A 39 1.87 11.74 13.72
CA ALA A 39 1.97 10.67 14.70
C ALA A 39 2.83 11.08 15.91
N LEU A 40 3.97 11.75 15.68
CA LEU A 40 4.81 12.26 16.77
C LEU A 40 4.11 13.32 17.62
N LEU A 41 3.38 14.26 16.99
CA LEU A 41 2.56 15.25 17.69
C LEU A 41 1.49 14.57 18.56
N GLU A 42 0.87 13.52 18.04
CA GLU A 42 -0.16 12.77 18.75
C GLU A 42 0.41 12.03 19.97
N ILE A 43 1.59 11.41 19.83
CA ILE A 43 2.31 10.77 20.95
C ILE A 43 2.69 11.82 21.99
N SER A 44 3.29 12.93 21.56
CA SER A 44 3.68 14.06 22.40
C SER A 44 2.50 14.58 23.22
N SER A 45 1.37 14.84 22.56
CA SER A 45 0.13 15.31 23.21
C SER A 45 -0.48 14.28 24.16
N SER A 46 -0.41 12.99 23.82
CA SER A 46 -1.07 11.94 24.60
C SER A 46 -0.27 11.53 25.83
N LEU A 47 1.06 11.58 25.73
CA LEU A 47 1.97 11.18 26.80
C LEU A 47 2.53 12.37 27.61
N GLY A 48 2.25 13.60 27.19
CA GLY A 48 2.78 14.82 27.81
C GLY A 48 4.30 14.96 27.67
N ILE A 49 4.86 14.41 26.59
CA ILE A 49 6.30 14.41 26.29
C ILE A 49 6.58 15.53 25.29
N ASP A 50 7.68 16.26 25.47
CA ASP A 50 8.11 17.25 24.46
C ASP A 50 8.42 16.55 23.13
N ILE A 51 7.87 17.06 22.03
CA ILE A 51 8.17 16.52 20.70
C ILE A 51 9.67 16.53 20.39
N ALA A 52 10.43 17.50 20.93
CA ALA A 52 11.89 17.56 20.79
C ALA A 52 12.58 16.33 21.40
N GLU A 53 11.99 15.73 22.43
CA GLU A 53 12.49 14.51 23.06
C GLU A 53 12.25 13.26 22.19
N LEU A 54 11.15 13.24 21.43
CA LEU A 54 10.83 12.18 20.47
C LEU A 54 11.68 12.21 19.20
N TYR A 55 12.34 13.35 18.90
CA TYR A 55 13.25 13.49 17.76
C TYR A 55 14.71 13.13 18.09
N LYS A 56 15.04 12.81 19.35
CA LYS A 56 16.40 12.41 19.73
C LYS A 56 16.74 11.02 19.18
N GLU A 57 17.97 10.86 18.71
CA GLU A 57 18.48 9.58 18.20
C GLU A 57 18.50 8.50 19.29
N GLU A 58 18.83 8.89 20.53
CA GLU A 58 18.65 8.07 21.72
C GLU A 58 17.49 8.60 22.56
N LEU A 59 16.47 7.75 22.74
CA LEU A 59 15.35 8.07 23.63
C LEU A 59 15.81 8.05 25.10
N SER A 60 15.25 8.97 25.89
CA SER A 60 15.47 8.99 27.33
C SER A 60 15.10 7.65 27.99
N PRO A 61 15.82 7.23 29.05
CA PRO A 61 15.51 5.99 29.77
C PRO A 61 14.05 5.95 30.23
N GLY A 62 13.34 4.87 29.89
CA GLY A 62 11.91 4.71 30.23
C GLY A 62 10.92 5.37 29.27
N LEU A 63 11.37 6.05 28.21
CA LEU A 63 10.50 6.63 27.20
C LEU A 63 10.02 5.58 26.18
N ALA A 64 10.91 4.71 25.73
CA ALA A 64 10.58 3.58 24.86
C ALA A 64 9.42 2.73 25.39
N PRO A 65 9.43 2.21 26.64
CA PRO A 65 8.31 1.42 27.15
C PRO A 65 7.00 2.22 27.26
N LYS A 66 7.05 3.53 27.50
CA LYS A 66 5.84 4.38 27.50
C LYS A 66 5.23 4.51 26.11
N ILE A 67 6.07 4.68 25.09
CA ILE A 67 5.64 4.72 23.68
C ILE A 67 5.07 3.36 23.27
N THR A 68 5.73 2.27 23.66
CA THR A 68 5.25 0.91 23.42
C THR A 68 3.88 0.68 24.06
N ALA A 69 3.72 1.05 25.34
CA ALA A 69 2.44 0.94 26.05
C ALA A 69 1.33 1.76 25.37
N PHE A 70 1.65 2.98 24.93
CA PHE A 70 0.72 3.81 24.16
C PHE A 70 0.26 3.10 22.87
N PHE A 71 1.18 2.52 22.11
CA PHE A 71 0.83 1.80 20.88
C PHE A 71 0.02 0.53 21.16
N LEU A 72 0.33 -0.21 22.22
CA LEU A 72 -0.43 -1.40 22.62
C LEU A 72 -1.86 -1.06 23.01
N ASP A 73 -2.07 -0.02 23.81
CA ASP A 73 -3.40 0.44 24.20
C ASP A 73 -4.19 0.94 22.98
N ARG A 74 -3.58 1.87 22.23
CA ARG A 74 -4.19 2.47 21.05
C ARG A 74 -4.53 1.44 19.98
N PHE A 75 -3.63 0.51 19.67
CA PHE A 75 -3.80 -0.49 18.62
C PHE A 75 -4.24 -1.87 19.14
N SER A 76 -4.75 -1.92 20.38
CA SER A 76 -5.27 -3.13 21.02
C SER A 76 -6.34 -3.82 20.17
N ASN A 77 -6.44 -5.13 20.31
CA ASN A 77 -7.41 -5.93 19.57
C ASN A 77 -8.83 -5.83 20.17
N ASP A 78 -8.95 -5.28 21.38
CA ASP A 78 -10.23 -5.11 22.09
C ASP A 78 -11.07 -3.99 21.48
N LEU A 79 -10.42 -3.01 20.83
CA LEU A 79 -11.10 -1.91 20.16
C LEU A 79 -11.73 -2.39 18.85
N PHE A 80 -13.06 -2.33 18.78
CA PHE A 80 -13.83 -2.72 17.60
C PHE A 80 -13.37 -2.02 16.30
N ARG A 81 -13.00 -0.73 16.39
CA ARG A 81 -12.45 0.03 15.26
C ARG A 81 -11.16 -0.58 14.69
N ASN A 82 -10.33 -1.16 15.55
CA ASN A 82 -9.06 -1.79 15.15
C ASN A 82 -9.32 -3.11 14.44
N ARG A 83 -10.28 -3.90 14.94
CA ARG A 83 -10.73 -5.12 14.27
C ARG A 83 -11.31 -4.84 12.88
N ILE A 84 -12.09 -3.78 12.73
CA ILE A 84 -12.58 -3.34 11.41
C ILE A 84 -11.41 -2.95 10.50
N SER A 85 -10.48 -2.11 10.99
CA SER A 85 -9.29 -1.73 10.21
C SER A 85 -8.49 -2.97 9.76
N ASP A 86 -8.34 -3.98 10.62
CA ASP A 86 -7.63 -5.22 10.29
C ASP A 86 -8.36 -6.09 9.25
N LEU A 87 -9.69 -6.15 9.34
CA LEU A 87 -10.53 -6.80 8.34
C LEU A 87 -10.42 -6.07 6.99
N CYS A 88 -10.53 -4.74 6.99
CA CYS A 88 -10.32 -3.91 5.81
C CYS A 88 -8.93 -4.14 5.21
N GLY A 89 -7.88 -4.21 6.03
CA GLY A 89 -6.54 -4.54 5.56
C GLY A 89 -6.45 -5.90 4.88
N SER A 90 -7.15 -6.90 5.42
CA SER A 90 -7.18 -8.24 4.83
C SER A 90 -7.93 -8.28 3.50
N ILE A 91 -9.08 -7.59 3.42
CA ILE A 91 -9.84 -7.42 2.17
C ILE A 91 -9.00 -6.71 1.11
N LEU A 92 -8.30 -5.64 1.50
CA LEU A 92 -7.47 -4.88 0.59
C LEU A 92 -6.30 -5.72 0.05
N THR A 93 -5.66 -6.53 0.89
CA THR A 93 -4.62 -7.47 0.45
C THR A 93 -5.16 -8.47 -0.57
N ILE A 94 -6.33 -9.07 -0.31
CA ILE A 94 -6.97 -9.99 -1.26
C ILE A 94 -7.28 -9.29 -2.59
N TRP A 95 -7.79 -8.06 -2.53
CA TRP A 95 -8.07 -7.24 -3.70
C TRP A 95 -6.82 -6.94 -4.54
N GLN A 96 -5.71 -6.60 -3.89
CA GLN A 96 -4.43 -6.34 -4.57
C GLN A 96 -3.85 -7.61 -5.20
N VAL A 97 -3.90 -8.75 -4.48
CA VAL A 97 -3.48 -10.05 -5.02
C VAL A 97 -4.32 -10.43 -6.24
N LEU A 98 -5.65 -10.22 -6.18
CA LEU A 98 -6.54 -10.46 -7.32
C LEU A 98 -6.14 -9.60 -8.53
N GLY A 99 -5.90 -8.30 -8.34
CA GLY A 99 -5.47 -7.42 -9.43
C GLY A 99 -4.14 -7.85 -10.05
N PHE A 100 -3.18 -8.26 -9.21
CA PHE A 100 -1.90 -8.80 -9.66
C PHE A 100 -2.06 -10.07 -10.50
N LEU A 101 -2.88 -11.01 -10.04
CA LEU A 101 -3.15 -12.26 -10.77
C LEU A 101 -3.85 -12.02 -12.11
N ILE A 102 -4.80 -11.08 -12.16
CA ILE A 102 -5.48 -10.69 -13.42
C ILE A 102 -4.47 -10.10 -14.40
N ASN A 103 -3.58 -9.22 -13.96
CA ASN A 103 -2.54 -8.64 -14.81
C ASN A 103 -1.58 -9.70 -15.35
N ILE A 104 -1.14 -10.66 -14.52
CA ILE A 104 -0.31 -11.78 -14.97
C ILE A 104 -1.04 -12.62 -16.01
N ALA A 105 -2.28 -13.04 -15.72
CA ALA A 105 -3.07 -13.87 -16.61
C ALA A 105 -3.30 -13.19 -17.97
N LEU A 106 -3.66 -11.90 -17.95
CA LEU A 106 -3.81 -11.09 -19.15
C LEU A 106 -2.50 -10.99 -19.93
N PHE A 107 -1.38 -10.73 -19.27
CA PHE A 107 -0.08 -10.62 -19.93
C PHE A 107 0.31 -11.93 -20.62
N ILE A 108 0.22 -13.06 -19.92
CA ILE A 108 0.49 -14.39 -20.48
C ILE A 108 -0.41 -14.67 -21.67
N TYR A 109 -1.71 -14.37 -21.54
CA TYR A 109 -2.68 -14.58 -22.62
C TYR A 109 -2.39 -13.73 -23.86
N VAL A 110 -2.09 -12.44 -23.69
CA VAL A 110 -1.74 -11.55 -24.81
C VAL A 110 -0.45 -12.00 -25.50
N VAL A 111 0.57 -12.38 -24.73
CA VAL A 111 1.83 -12.92 -25.27
C VAL A 111 1.56 -14.20 -26.06
N TRP A 112 0.78 -15.13 -25.49
CA TRP A 112 0.40 -16.37 -26.16
C TRP A 112 -0.29 -16.11 -27.51
N LEU A 113 -1.33 -15.26 -27.54
CA LEU A 113 -2.05 -14.91 -28.78
C LEU A 113 -1.16 -14.22 -29.81
N THR A 114 -0.22 -13.38 -29.35
CA THR A 114 0.72 -12.68 -30.23
C THR A 114 1.60 -13.66 -31.01
N PHE A 115 2.06 -14.73 -30.36
CA PHE A 115 2.96 -15.72 -30.96
C PHE A 115 2.23 -16.87 -31.67
N THR A 116 1.03 -17.25 -31.23
CA THR A 116 0.31 -18.41 -31.78
C THR A 116 -0.73 -18.04 -32.83
N GLU A 117 -1.35 -16.87 -32.74
CA GLU A 117 -2.43 -16.47 -33.66
C GLU A 117 -2.02 -15.32 -34.58
N ASN A 118 -1.74 -14.14 -34.02
CA ASN A 118 -1.49 -12.95 -34.81
C ASN A 118 -0.68 -11.92 -34.04
N ILE A 119 0.40 -11.44 -34.66
CA ILE A 119 1.27 -10.43 -34.05
C ILE A 119 0.51 -9.17 -33.60
N SER A 120 -0.59 -8.81 -34.28
CA SER A 120 -1.44 -7.65 -33.94
C SER A 120 -2.04 -7.68 -32.54
N TYR A 121 -2.13 -8.85 -31.90
CA TYR A 121 -2.61 -8.98 -30.52
C TYR A 121 -1.69 -8.29 -29.50
N ALA A 122 -0.42 -8.03 -29.83
CA ALA A 122 0.51 -7.36 -28.92
C ALA A 122 0.00 -5.98 -28.43
N ARG A 123 -0.84 -5.31 -29.22
CA ARG A 123 -1.48 -4.03 -28.83
C ARG A 123 -2.34 -4.15 -27.57
N TYR A 124 -2.84 -5.33 -27.25
CA TYR A 124 -3.67 -5.56 -26.06
C TYR A 124 -2.85 -5.63 -24.77
N ALA A 125 -1.51 -5.66 -24.84
CA ALA A 125 -0.64 -5.56 -23.64
C ALA A 125 -0.91 -4.26 -22.86
N TRP A 126 -1.33 -3.21 -23.57
CA TRP A 126 -1.70 -1.91 -22.97
C TRP A 126 -2.90 -1.97 -22.03
N LEU A 127 -3.72 -3.03 -22.08
CA LEU A 127 -4.85 -3.23 -21.16
C LEU A 127 -4.40 -3.45 -19.71
N ILE A 128 -3.14 -3.83 -19.47
CA ILE A 128 -2.60 -3.97 -18.11
C ILE A 128 -2.63 -2.64 -17.35
N ILE A 129 -2.42 -1.52 -18.04
CA ILE A 129 -2.41 -0.19 -17.42
C ILE A 129 -3.77 0.21 -16.86
N PRO A 130 -4.88 0.28 -17.64
CA PRO A 130 -6.18 0.67 -17.11
C PRO A 130 -6.68 -0.30 -16.04
N ILE A 131 -6.31 -1.59 -16.10
CA ILE A 131 -6.62 -2.55 -15.04
C ILE A 131 -5.87 -2.18 -13.75
N SER A 132 -4.56 -1.96 -13.82
CA SER A 132 -3.79 -1.52 -12.64
C SER A 132 -4.32 -0.20 -12.05
N VAL A 133 -4.66 0.77 -12.91
CA VAL A 133 -5.26 2.04 -12.49
C VAL A 133 -6.60 1.80 -11.78
N PHE A 134 -7.46 0.93 -12.31
CA PHE A 134 -8.72 0.57 -11.67
C PHE A 134 -8.51 -0.03 -10.28
N PHE A 135 -7.62 -1.03 -10.14
CA PHE A 135 -7.32 -1.65 -8.86
C PHE A 135 -6.75 -0.63 -7.85
N TRP A 136 -5.90 0.29 -8.31
CA TRP A 136 -5.35 1.37 -7.50
C TRP A 136 -6.43 2.36 -7.03
N ILE A 137 -7.31 2.84 -7.92
CA ILE A 137 -8.39 3.77 -7.56
C ILE A 137 -9.33 3.15 -6.53
N ILE A 138 -9.77 1.91 -6.74
CA ILE A 138 -10.65 1.22 -5.79
C ILE A 138 -9.95 1.04 -4.44
N SER A 139 -8.66 0.67 -4.45
CA SER A 139 -7.85 0.56 -3.22
C SER A 139 -7.76 1.88 -2.47
N PHE A 140 -7.57 2.98 -3.19
CA PHE A 140 -7.50 4.33 -2.62
C PHE A 140 -8.83 4.75 -1.99
N VAL A 141 -9.93 4.62 -2.72
CA VAL A 141 -11.28 4.93 -2.22
C VAL A 141 -11.61 4.07 -0.99
N PHE A 142 -11.35 2.77 -1.05
CA PHE A 142 -11.58 1.85 0.06
C PHE A 142 -10.76 2.23 1.29
N SER A 143 -9.50 2.65 1.10
CA SER A 143 -8.64 3.11 2.18
C SER A 143 -9.15 4.37 2.85
N ILE A 144 -9.67 5.34 2.07
CA ILE A 144 -10.32 6.54 2.60
C ILE A 144 -11.57 6.16 3.41
N LEU A 145 -12.42 5.27 2.89
CA LEU A 145 -13.62 4.83 3.60
C LEU A 145 -13.27 4.14 4.93
N CYS A 146 -12.27 3.26 4.93
CA CYS A 146 -11.77 2.65 6.16
C CYS A 146 -11.28 3.72 7.15
N TRP A 147 -10.53 4.71 6.67
CA TRP A 147 -10.04 5.80 7.51
C TRP A 147 -11.17 6.67 8.07
N LEU A 148 -12.19 7.01 7.27
CA LEU A 148 -13.35 7.78 7.74
C LEU A 148 -14.17 7.03 8.80
N ILE A 149 -14.31 5.71 8.67
CA ILE A 149 -15.10 4.89 9.58
C ILE A 149 -14.34 4.58 10.87
N THR A 150 -13.04 4.25 10.77
CA THR A 150 -12.26 3.72 11.90
C THR A 150 -11.28 4.73 12.49
N GLY A 151 -11.00 5.83 11.79
CA GLY A 151 -9.88 6.72 12.05
C GLY A 151 -8.53 6.13 11.65
N ARG A 152 -8.50 4.96 10.98
CA ARG A 152 -7.28 4.20 10.67
C ARG A 152 -7.24 3.70 9.25
N TYR A 153 -6.03 3.62 8.70
CA TYR A 153 -5.83 2.99 7.40
C TYR A 153 -6.05 1.48 7.47
N PRO A 154 -6.42 0.81 6.36
CA PRO A 154 -6.59 -0.63 6.33
C PRO A 154 -5.34 -1.38 6.84
N GLY A 155 -5.51 -2.24 7.85
CA GLY A 155 -4.45 -3.08 8.41
C GLY A 155 -3.41 -2.36 9.28
N GLN A 156 -3.58 -1.05 9.52
CA GLN A 156 -2.64 -0.26 10.30
C GLN A 156 -2.45 -0.82 11.72
N ALA A 157 -3.54 -1.26 12.38
CA ALA A 157 -3.46 -1.78 13.74
C ALA A 157 -2.68 -3.08 13.84
N LYS A 158 -2.94 -4.04 12.93
CA LYS A 158 -2.16 -5.27 12.81
C LYS A 158 -0.68 -5.00 12.53
N GLN A 159 -0.35 -4.02 11.69
CA GLN A 159 1.05 -3.68 11.40
C GLN A 159 1.77 -3.14 12.64
N VAL A 160 1.15 -2.20 13.36
CA VAL A 160 1.75 -1.61 14.58
C VAL A 160 1.93 -2.68 15.66
N ARG A 161 0.93 -3.54 15.90
CA ARG A 161 1.07 -4.64 16.87
C ARG A 161 2.24 -5.56 16.55
N LYS A 162 2.38 -5.95 15.28
CA LYS A 162 3.53 -6.77 14.83
C LYS A 162 4.87 -6.07 15.02
N LEU A 163 4.95 -4.75 14.85
CA LEU A 163 6.20 -4.01 15.07
C LEU A 163 6.56 -3.99 16.56
N VAL A 164 5.56 -3.79 17.42
CA VAL A 164 5.75 -3.77 18.88
C VAL A 164 6.08 -5.15 19.45
N GLU A 165 5.44 -6.22 18.96
CA GLU A 165 5.69 -7.60 19.43
C GLU A 165 7.08 -8.13 19.05
N ASN A 166 7.72 -7.55 18.03
CA ASN A 166 9.05 -7.95 17.55
C ASN A 166 10.20 -7.07 18.11
N GLN A 167 9.91 -6.13 19.01
CA GLN A 167 10.89 -5.34 19.76
C GLN A 167 11.25 -6.03 21.08
#